data_AF-G8R2E0-F1
#
_entry.id   AF-G8R2E0-F1
#
_cell.length_a   1.000
_cell.length_b   1.000
_cell.length_c   1.000
_cell.angle_alpha   90.00
_cell.angle_beta   90.00
_cell.angle_gamma   90.00
#
_symmetry.space_group_name_H-M   'P 1'
#
loop_
_entity.id
_entity.type
_entity.pdbx_description
1 polymer ?
#
loop_
_entity_poly.entity_id
_entity_poly.type
_entity_poly.pdbx_seq_one_letter_code
_entity_poly.pdbx_strand_id
1 'polypeptide(L)'
;MKLWKSFAADSCEALARSFHNNSHFCTPLFQKQIPQFPVSYFCQSNCLKNIKMKTTLQISMLLLVLSFSFTSCKDDENCTEEFKRITVAVKNLDGTAAQLNEVYWIDLATSDTTILAPTTSGVYILADDNTAISGTATFRFDAYQTTSQGSFLVASENYVLNEGDCHIEKTSGKSTITLD
;
A
#
# COMPACT_ATOMS: atom_id res chain seq x y z
N MET A 1 -38.22 -11.76 26.65
CA MET A 1 -38.40 -10.79 25.55
C MET A 1 -37.10 -10.75 24.75
N LYS A 2 -37.18 -11.11 23.44
CA LYS A 2 -36.14 -11.15 22.38
C LYS A 2 -34.94 -12.09 22.59
N LEU A 3 -35.00 -13.36 22.15
CA LEU A 3 -34.76 -13.90 20.79
C LEU A 3 -33.31 -13.77 20.28
N TRP A 4 -32.51 -14.81 20.50
CA TRP A 4 -31.29 -15.10 19.73
C TRP A 4 -31.67 -16.04 18.58
N LYS A 5 -31.27 -15.70 17.35
CA LYS A 5 -31.46 -16.53 16.16
C LYS A 5 -30.19 -17.36 15.91
N SER A 6 -30.40 -18.66 15.77
CA SER A 6 -29.49 -19.66 15.25
C SER A 6 -29.26 -19.48 13.74
N PHE A 7 -28.03 -19.71 13.28
CA PHE A 7 -27.74 -19.98 11.88
C PHE A 7 -27.40 -21.45 11.73
N ALA A 8 -28.19 -22.13 10.90
CA ALA A 8 -27.97 -23.51 10.49
C ALA A 8 -26.85 -23.57 9.45
N ALA A 9 -25.93 -24.50 9.66
CA ALA A 9 -25.07 -25.03 8.63
C ALA A 9 -25.90 -26.01 7.79
N ASP A 10 -25.76 -25.96 6.47
CA ASP A 10 -26.04 -27.13 5.64
C ASP A 10 -25.04 -27.23 4.48
N SER A 11 -24.50 -28.43 4.42
CA SER A 11 -23.52 -29.04 3.53
C SER A 11 -23.89 -29.02 2.04
N CYS A 12 -22.87 -28.93 1.18
CA CYS A 12 -22.90 -29.61 -0.11
C CYS A 12 -21.54 -30.24 -0.40
N GLU A 13 -21.55 -31.55 -0.27
CA GLU A 13 -20.52 -32.51 -0.64
C GLU A 13 -20.61 -32.81 -2.15
N ALA A 14 -19.49 -33.29 -2.68
CA ALA A 14 -19.38 -34.19 -3.83
C ALA A 14 -19.13 -33.64 -5.24
N LEU A 15 -17.88 -33.93 -5.66
CA LEU A 15 -17.49 -34.61 -6.90
C LEU A 15 -17.21 -33.77 -8.15
N ALA A 16 -15.92 -33.44 -8.25
CA ALA A 16 -15.17 -33.33 -9.49
C ALA A 16 -15.31 -34.59 -10.37
N ARG A 17 -15.55 -34.38 -11.67
CA ARG A 17 -15.00 -35.25 -12.73
C ARG A 17 -14.65 -34.44 -13.97
N SER A 18 -13.40 -34.64 -14.37
CA SER A 18 -12.92 -34.72 -15.76
C SER A 18 -13.01 -33.45 -16.60
N PHE A 19 -11.88 -32.78 -16.81
CA PHE A 19 -11.32 -32.69 -18.17
C PHE A 19 -9.79 -32.62 -18.13
N HIS A 20 -9.23 -33.57 -18.87
CA HIS A 20 -7.82 -33.77 -19.15
C HIS A 20 -7.35 -32.82 -20.27
N ASN A 21 -6.04 -32.54 -20.26
CA ASN A 21 -5.17 -32.17 -21.39
C ASN A 21 -5.22 -30.72 -21.90
N ASN A 22 -4.25 -29.87 -21.50
CA ASN A 22 -2.92 -29.88 -22.11
C ASN A 22 -1.93 -28.98 -21.35
N SER A 23 -0.85 -29.64 -20.92
CA SER A 23 0.52 -29.17 -20.65
C SER A 23 0.83 -27.66 -20.74
N HIS A 24 1.24 -27.07 -19.60
CA HIS A 24 2.61 -26.58 -19.43
C HIS A 24 3.04 -26.72 -17.96
N PHE A 25 4.27 -27.20 -17.79
CA PHE A 25 4.96 -27.53 -16.54
C PHE A 25 5.19 -26.30 -15.66
N CYS A 26 4.92 -26.42 -14.35
CA CYS A 26 5.62 -25.72 -13.26
C CYS A 26 5.65 -26.64 -12.03
N THR A 27 6.85 -26.97 -11.55
CA THR A 27 7.14 -27.64 -10.26
C THR A 27 8.48 -27.08 -9.73
N PRO A 28 8.75 -27.14 -8.41
CA PRO A 28 8.00 -26.48 -7.34
C PRO A 28 8.94 -25.66 -6.42
N LEU A 29 8.42 -24.73 -5.62
CA LEU A 29 9.14 -24.28 -4.42
C LEU A 29 8.17 -24.08 -3.26
N PHE A 30 8.32 -25.02 -2.32
CA PHE A 30 7.99 -25.04 -0.90
C PHE A 30 6.82 -24.20 -0.35
N GLN A 31 5.87 -24.96 0.17
CA GLN A 31 4.82 -24.60 1.12
C GLN A 31 5.31 -23.73 2.29
N LYS A 32 4.54 -22.67 2.56
CA LYS A 32 4.18 -22.31 3.93
C LYS A 32 2.73 -21.81 3.98
N GLN A 33 1.85 -22.79 4.16
CA GLN A 33 0.70 -22.86 5.08
C GLN A 33 0.03 -21.54 5.54
N ILE A 34 -1.33 -21.57 5.53
CA ILE A 34 -2.33 -20.79 6.33
C ILE A 34 -3.19 -19.83 5.46
N PRO A 35 -4.53 -19.69 5.69
CA PRO A 35 -5.50 -20.16 4.71
C PRO A 35 -6.37 -19.07 4.07
N GLN A 36 -6.76 -19.41 2.85
CA GLN A 36 -7.98 -19.10 2.09
C GLN A 36 -9.01 -18.14 2.71
N PHE A 37 -9.08 -16.92 2.15
CA PHE A 37 -10.33 -16.17 2.00
C PHE A 37 -10.73 -16.20 0.50
N PRO A 38 -11.98 -16.54 0.14
CA PRO A 38 -12.38 -16.58 -1.25
C PRO A 38 -12.63 -15.18 -1.82
N VAL A 39 -11.84 -14.84 -2.84
CA VAL A 39 -12.17 -13.83 -3.85
C VAL A 39 -13.44 -14.28 -4.55
N SER A 40 -14.52 -13.51 -4.40
CA SER A 40 -15.79 -13.77 -5.08
C SER A 40 -15.75 -13.12 -6.47
N TYR A 41 -15.58 -13.93 -7.50
CA TYR A 41 -15.84 -13.57 -8.89
C TYR A 41 -17.36 -13.64 -9.12
N PHE A 42 -18.02 -12.51 -9.40
CA PHE A 42 -19.38 -12.51 -9.93
C PHE A 42 -19.33 -12.80 -11.44
N CYS A 43 -19.60 -14.04 -11.82
CA CYS A 43 -19.90 -14.41 -13.20
C CYS A 43 -21.41 -14.53 -13.34
N GLN A 44 -22.05 -13.48 -13.87
CA GLN A 44 -23.50 -13.44 -14.06
C GLN A 44 -23.82 -14.02 -15.45
N SER A 45 -24.11 -15.32 -15.50
CA SER A 45 -24.52 -16.01 -16.72
C SER A 45 -26.02 -15.83 -16.98
N ASN A 46 -26.31 -15.25 -18.14
CA ASN A 46 -27.64 -15.08 -18.70
C ASN A 46 -28.36 -16.43 -18.88
N CYS A 47 -29.62 -16.49 -18.46
CA CYS A 47 -30.55 -17.52 -18.89
C CYS A 47 -31.97 -16.93 -18.94
N LEU A 48 -32.30 -16.24 -20.05
CA LEU A 48 -33.66 -15.81 -20.31
C LEU A 48 -34.24 -16.56 -21.51
N LYS A 49 -35.33 -17.25 -21.17
CA LYS A 49 -36.17 -18.12 -21.99
C LYS A 49 -36.83 -17.36 -23.14
N ASN A 50 -36.85 -18.04 -24.29
CA ASN A 50 -37.81 -17.95 -25.39
C ASN A 50 -38.94 -16.90 -25.25
N ILE A 51 -38.83 -15.81 -26.01
CA ILE A 51 -39.93 -14.88 -26.27
C ILE A 51 -40.41 -15.09 -27.70
N LYS A 52 -41.70 -15.43 -27.84
CA LYS A 52 -42.41 -15.49 -29.13
C LYS A 52 -42.54 -14.07 -29.70
N MET A 53 -41.97 -13.90 -30.87
CA MET A 53 -41.97 -12.73 -31.73
C MET A 53 -43.40 -12.30 -32.11
N LYS A 54 -43.79 -11.09 -31.68
CA LYS A 54 -44.87 -10.31 -32.31
C LYS A 54 -44.32 -8.92 -32.64
N THR A 55 -44.19 -8.72 -33.95
CA THR A 55 -43.87 -7.48 -34.65
C THR A 55 -44.81 -6.34 -34.27
N THR A 56 -44.25 -5.27 -33.70
CA THR A 56 -44.72 -3.90 -33.90
C THR A 56 -43.50 -3.00 -34.11
N LEU A 57 -43.38 -2.55 -35.35
CA LEU A 57 -42.53 -1.46 -35.85
C LEU A 57 -42.56 -0.24 -34.90
N GLN A 58 -41.41 0.45 -34.81
CA GLN A 58 -41.22 1.82 -34.27
C GLN A 58 -40.73 2.02 -32.81
N ILE A 59 -39.83 1.18 -32.29
CA ILE A 59 -38.98 1.56 -31.13
C ILE A 59 -37.54 1.08 -31.38
N SER A 60 -36.97 1.42 -32.54
CA SER A 60 -35.63 0.96 -32.97
C SER A 60 -34.54 2.02 -32.84
N MET A 61 -34.79 3.15 -32.16
CA MET A 61 -33.86 4.30 -32.13
C MET A 61 -33.65 4.90 -30.72
N LEU A 62 -33.96 4.17 -29.64
CA LEU A 62 -33.82 4.67 -28.26
C LEU A 62 -33.10 3.69 -27.30
N LEU A 63 -32.50 2.62 -27.82
CA LEU A 63 -31.79 1.60 -27.03
C LEU A 63 -30.33 1.41 -27.47
N LEU A 64 -29.79 2.40 -28.19
CA LEU A 64 -28.40 2.45 -28.67
C LEU A 64 -27.61 3.58 -27.97
N VAL A 65 -28.05 3.97 -26.76
CA VAL A 65 -27.41 4.99 -25.89
C VAL A 65 -26.96 4.39 -24.55
N LEU A 66 -26.98 3.05 -24.40
CA LEU A 66 -26.23 2.34 -23.34
C LEU A 66 -24.76 2.14 -23.74
N SER A 67 -24.20 3.14 -24.41
CA SER A 67 -22.82 3.23 -24.81
C SER A 67 -22.00 3.83 -23.66
N PHE A 68 -20.90 3.16 -23.35
CA PHE A 68 -19.79 3.63 -22.51
C PHE A 68 -20.02 3.59 -21.00
N SER A 69 -20.20 2.38 -20.46
CA SER A 69 -19.51 2.07 -19.21
C SER A 69 -18.01 2.13 -19.51
N PHE A 70 -17.41 3.32 -19.35
CA PHE A 70 -15.97 3.44 -19.21
C PHE A 70 -15.61 2.72 -17.91
N THR A 71 -15.39 1.41 -17.99
CA THR A 71 -14.51 0.75 -17.02
C THR A 71 -13.16 1.39 -17.27
N SER A 72 -12.87 2.46 -16.54
CA SER A 72 -11.50 2.95 -16.42
C SER A 72 -10.74 1.82 -15.73
N CYS A 73 -10.24 0.87 -16.53
CA CYS A 73 -9.03 0.18 -16.15
C CYS A 73 -8.06 1.32 -15.85
N LYS A 74 -7.62 1.46 -14.59
CA LYS A 74 -6.40 2.22 -14.34
C LYS A 74 -5.38 1.56 -15.27
N ASP A 75 -4.96 2.29 -16.30
CA ASP A 75 -3.89 1.83 -17.18
C ASP A 75 -2.78 1.31 -16.27
N ASP A 76 -2.30 0.10 -16.52
CA ASP A 76 -1.24 -0.53 -15.73
C ASP A 76 -0.09 0.49 -15.62
N GLU A 77 -0.01 1.17 -14.47
CA GLU A 77 1.06 2.11 -14.21
C GLU A 77 2.33 1.29 -14.24
N ASN A 78 3.12 1.52 -15.30
CA ASN A 78 4.34 0.79 -15.51
C ASN A 78 5.36 1.35 -14.52
N CYS A 79 5.29 0.89 -13.27
CA CYS A 79 6.21 1.24 -12.21
C CYS A 79 7.62 0.92 -12.70
N THR A 80 8.46 1.94 -12.86
CA THR A 80 9.87 1.71 -13.14
C THR A 80 10.50 1.04 -11.93
N GLU A 81 11.41 0.08 -12.13
CA GLU A 81 12.12 -0.62 -11.04
C GLU A 81 13.10 0.29 -10.24
N GLU A 82 12.92 1.61 -10.27
CA GLU A 82 13.77 2.56 -9.56
C GLU A 82 13.40 2.59 -8.08
N PHE A 83 14.29 2.07 -7.24
CA PHE A 83 14.09 2.04 -5.79
C PHE A 83 14.11 3.46 -5.19
N LYS A 84 13.02 3.86 -4.53
CA LYS A 84 12.89 5.19 -3.94
C LYS A 84 13.30 5.22 -2.47
N ARG A 85 13.99 6.29 -2.08
CA ARG A 85 14.43 6.55 -0.71
C ARG A 85 14.02 7.95 -0.28
N ILE A 86 13.51 8.06 0.94
CA ILE A 86 13.22 9.33 1.58
C ILE A 86 14.39 9.66 2.51
N THR A 87 15.08 10.75 2.22
CA THR A 87 16.23 11.21 3.00
C THR A 87 16.02 12.60 3.57
N VAL A 88 16.71 12.88 4.67
CA VAL A 88 16.87 14.24 5.22
C VAL A 88 18.34 14.58 5.35
N ALA A 89 18.70 15.80 4.97
CA ALA A 89 20.00 16.39 5.26
C ALA A 89 19.91 17.30 6.49
N VAL A 90 20.82 17.17 7.44
CA VAL A 90 20.95 18.06 8.60
C VAL A 90 22.24 18.86 8.47
N LYS A 91 22.13 20.18 8.53
CA LYS A 91 23.22 21.12 8.29
C LYS A 91 23.30 22.14 9.42
N ASN A 92 24.48 22.69 9.65
CA ASN A 92 24.65 23.87 10.50
C ASN A 92 24.30 25.15 9.70
N LEU A 93 24.22 26.30 10.37
CA LEU A 93 23.96 27.60 9.74
C LEU A 93 24.96 27.97 8.61
N ASP A 94 26.20 27.49 8.70
CA ASP A 94 27.24 27.70 7.69
C ASP A 94 27.11 26.80 6.45
N GLY A 95 26.09 25.93 6.43
CA GLY A 95 25.83 24.98 5.35
C GLY A 95 26.64 23.69 5.41
N THR A 96 27.54 23.53 6.40
CA THR A 96 28.27 22.28 6.64
C THR A 96 27.35 21.20 7.21
N ALA A 97 27.74 19.94 7.05
CA ALA A 97 26.99 18.83 7.62
C ALA A 97 27.05 18.86 9.15
N ALA A 98 25.87 18.81 9.79
CA ALA A 98 25.79 18.76 11.24
C ALA A 98 26.33 17.41 11.77
N GLN A 99 27.09 17.47 12.85
CA GLN A 99 27.54 16.27 13.58
C GLN A 99 26.52 16.01 14.69
N LEU A 100 25.80 14.89 14.57
CA LEU A 100 24.78 14.48 15.54
C LEU A 100 25.27 13.24 16.29
N ASN A 101 24.94 13.15 17.57
CA ASN A 101 25.34 12.02 18.40
C ASN A 101 24.35 10.87 18.29
N GLU A 102 23.05 11.18 18.37
CA GLU A 102 21.97 10.21 18.26
C GLU A 102 20.85 10.77 17.40
N VAL A 103 20.30 9.92 16.55
CA VAL A 103 19.18 10.26 15.68
C VAL A 103 18.16 9.14 15.76
N TYR A 104 16.94 9.52 16.07
CA TYR A 104 15.82 8.62 16.26
C TYR A 104 14.76 8.87 15.18
N TRP A 105 14.27 7.77 14.63
CA TRP A 105 13.12 7.72 13.75
C TRP A 105 12.00 6.98 14.45
N ILE A 106 10.94 7.69 14.77
CA ILE A 106 9.91 7.24 15.69
C ILE A 106 8.60 7.12 14.92
N ASP A 107 8.02 5.92 14.88
CA ASP A 107 6.64 5.74 14.43
C ASP A 107 5.69 6.31 15.49
N LEU A 108 4.89 7.32 15.14
CA LEU A 108 4.00 7.96 16.12
C LEU A 108 2.75 7.14 16.43
N ALA A 109 2.41 6.15 15.61
CA ALA A 109 1.28 5.25 15.87
C ALA A 109 1.67 4.14 16.84
N THR A 110 2.85 3.53 16.68
CA THR A 110 3.29 2.40 17.52
C THR A 110 4.23 2.82 18.65
N SER A 111 4.82 4.03 18.58
CA SER A 111 5.94 4.48 19.41
C SER A 111 7.22 3.65 19.22
N ASP A 112 7.30 2.85 18.17
CA ASP A 112 8.53 2.13 17.83
C ASP A 112 9.61 3.12 17.39
N THR A 113 10.82 2.89 17.87
CA THR A 113 11.94 3.79 17.64
C THR A 113 13.07 3.04 16.94
N THR A 114 13.56 3.61 15.85
CA THR A 114 14.74 3.15 15.13
C THR A 114 15.86 4.17 15.27
N ILE A 115 17.06 3.71 15.62
CA ILE A 115 18.25 4.58 15.63
C ILE A 115 18.80 4.65 14.21
N LEU A 116 18.96 5.87 13.69
CA LEU A 116 19.47 6.09 12.35
C LEU A 116 20.98 6.38 12.37
N ALA A 117 21.71 5.70 11.49
CA ALA A 117 23.07 6.06 11.15
C ALA A 117 23.10 6.98 9.92
N PRO A 118 24.02 7.96 9.84
CA PRO A 118 24.18 8.75 8.63
C PRO A 118 24.75 7.88 7.50
N THR A 119 24.18 8.02 6.31
CA THR A 119 24.69 7.37 5.08
C THR A 119 25.91 8.09 4.53
N THR A 120 25.87 9.42 4.60
CA THR A 120 27.00 10.34 4.40
C THR A 120 26.91 11.41 5.47
N SER A 121 27.97 12.20 5.67
CA SER A 121 27.99 13.24 6.71
C SER A 121 26.74 14.14 6.62
N GLY A 122 25.94 14.13 7.69
CA GLY A 122 24.69 14.90 7.81
C GLY A 122 23.50 14.39 7.00
N VAL A 123 23.53 13.21 6.36
CA VAL A 123 22.40 12.69 5.56
C VAL A 123 21.90 11.37 6.08
N TYR A 124 20.60 11.29 6.34
CA TYR A 124 19.93 10.13 6.94
C TYR A 124 18.85 9.61 5.99
N ILE A 125 18.79 8.29 5.79
CA ILE A 125 17.64 7.63 5.17
C ILE A 125 16.58 7.45 6.25
N LEU A 126 15.41 8.02 6.02
CA LEU A 126 14.26 7.93 6.91
C LEU A 126 13.39 6.71 6.59
N ALA A 127 13.18 6.47 5.30
CA ALA A 127 12.38 5.37 4.79
C ALA A 127 12.79 5.04 3.36
N ASP A 128 12.43 3.84 2.91
CA ASP A 128 12.58 3.35 1.55
C ASP A 128 11.40 2.44 1.17
N ASP A 129 11.39 1.90 -0.06
CA ASP A 129 10.28 1.06 -0.53
C ASP A 129 10.09 -0.24 0.27
N ASN A 130 11.04 -0.64 1.13
CA ASN A 130 10.87 -1.78 2.04
C ASN A 130 10.28 -1.39 3.41
N THR A 131 10.05 -0.10 3.64
CA THR A 131 9.46 0.39 4.88
C THR A 131 7.98 0.01 4.92
N ALA A 132 7.60 -0.82 5.89
CA ALA A 132 6.22 -1.26 6.04
C ALA A 132 5.32 -0.11 6.47
N ILE A 133 4.56 0.46 5.53
CA ILE A 133 3.55 1.49 5.75
C ILE A 133 2.26 0.99 5.13
N SER A 134 1.14 1.09 5.85
CA SER A 134 -0.19 0.76 5.33
C SER A 134 -0.99 2.06 5.19
N GLY A 135 -1.14 2.55 3.96
CA GLY A 135 -1.81 3.83 3.71
C GLY A 135 -0.96 5.04 4.15
N THR A 136 -1.42 5.82 5.13
CA THR A 136 -0.71 7.01 5.63
C THR A 136 -0.16 6.77 7.03
N ALA A 137 1.14 7.02 7.21
CA ALA A 137 1.82 6.94 8.50
C ALA A 137 2.53 8.26 8.84
N THR A 138 2.59 8.57 10.14
CA THR A 138 3.31 9.75 10.64
C THR A 138 4.47 9.30 11.50
N PHE A 139 5.64 9.85 11.21
CA PHE A 139 6.87 9.56 11.92
C PHE A 139 7.46 10.86 12.48
N ARG A 140 8.30 10.75 13.49
CA ARG A 140 9.08 11.87 14.01
C ARG A 140 10.57 11.57 13.91
N PHE A 141 11.28 12.53 13.36
CA PHE A 141 12.73 12.60 13.38
C PHE A 141 13.15 13.42 14.60
N ASP A 142 13.85 12.81 15.54
CA ASP A 142 14.44 13.49 16.69
C ASP A 142 15.97 13.35 16.61
N ALA A 143 16.70 14.47 16.67
CA ALA A 143 18.15 14.50 16.61
C ALA A 143 18.74 15.17 17.86
N TYR A 144 19.79 14.56 18.39
CA TYR A 144 20.45 14.98 19.62
C TYR A 144 21.93 15.31 19.38
N GLN A 145 22.40 16.33 20.09
CA GLN A 145 23.82 16.62 20.24
C GLN A 145 24.23 16.52 21.71
N THR A 146 25.40 15.94 21.93
CA THR A 146 26.03 15.78 23.23
C THR A 146 27.16 16.78 23.36
N THR A 147 27.05 17.63 24.37
CA THR A 147 28.07 18.60 24.77
C THR A 147 28.62 18.25 26.15
N SER A 148 29.58 19.03 26.66
CA SER A 148 30.08 18.87 28.03
C SER A 148 29.00 19.07 29.10
N GLN A 149 27.91 19.75 28.75
CA GLN A 149 26.75 19.99 29.62
C GLN A 149 25.70 18.87 29.58
N GLY A 150 25.81 17.93 28.64
CA GLY A 150 24.87 16.82 28.45
C GLY A 150 24.34 16.69 27.02
N SER A 151 23.41 15.76 26.82
CA SER A 151 22.70 15.54 25.55
C SER A 151 21.42 16.38 25.51
N PHE A 152 21.21 17.11 24.42
CA PHE A 152 19.98 17.87 24.19
C PHE A 152 19.47 17.70 22.76
N LEU A 153 18.15 17.83 22.62
CA LEU A 153 17.44 17.74 21.35
C LEU A 153 17.72 19.00 20.53
N VAL A 154 18.30 18.84 19.35
CA VAL A 154 18.64 19.94 18.42
C VAL A 154 17.70 20.05 17.25
N ALA A 155 17.00 18.97 16.88
CA ALA A 155 15.92 19.03 15.90
C ALA A 155 14.84 18.01 16.21
N SER A 156 13.60 18.41 15.98
CA SER A 156 12.42 17.53 16.02
C SER A 156 11.49 17.94 14.88
N GLU A 157 11.22 17.01 13.96
CA GLU A 157 10.40 17.25 12.79
C GLU A 157 9.51 16.04 12.51
N ASN A 158 8.21 16.30 12.31
CA ASN A 158 7.27 15.26 11.91
C ASN A 158 7.24 15.11 10.39
N TYR A 159 7.14 13.87 9.95
CA TYR A 159 7.05 13.49 8.55
C TYR A 159 5.77 12.69 8.34
N VAL A 160 5.11 12.91 7.20
CA VAL A 160 3.97 12.11 6.79
C VAL A 160 4.39 11.36 5.53
N LEU A 161 4.30 10.04 5.60
CA LEU A 161 4.65 9.12 4.53
C LEU A 161 3.39 8.38 4.10
N ASN A 162 3.26 8.16 2.79
CA ASN A 162 2.19 7.39 2.19
C ASN A 162 2.75 6.22 1.38
N GLU A 163 2.02 5.12 1.38
CA GLU A 163 2.15 4.06 0.39
C GLU A 163 1.52 4.56 -0.93
N GLY A 164 2.36 4.90 -1.92
CA GLY A 164 1.90 5.24 -3.26
C GLY A 164 1.59 3.98 -4.08
N ASP A 165 1.09 4.17 -5.31
CA ASP A 165 0.72 3.04 -6.19
C ASP A 165 1.95 2.17 -6.57
N CYS A 166 3.17 2.76 -6.59
CA CYS A 166 4.43 2.05 -6.91
C CYS A 166 5.51 2.17 -5.83
N HIS A 167 5.61 3.32 -5.16
CA HIS A 167 6.72 3.65 -4.27
C HIS A 167 6.22 4.39 -3.04
N ILE A 168 7.03 4.41 -1.99
CA ILE A 168 6.73 5.27 -0.85
C ILE A 168 6.82 6.76 -1.24
N GLU A 169 5.95 7.56 -0.66
CA GLU A 169 5.88 9.00 -0.92
C GLU A 169 5.96 9.79 0.37
N LYS A 170 6.80 10.83 0.37
CA LYS A 170 6.81 11.83 1.44
C LYS A 170 5.82 12.93 1.09
N THR A 171 4.71 12.99 1.83
CA THR A 171 3.70 14.05 1.66
C THR A 171 3.98 15.27 2.54
N SER A 172 4.73 15.10 3.64
CA SER A 172 5.14 16.19 4.52
C SER A 172 6.51 15.95 5.18
N GLY A 173 7.15 17.04 5.61
CA GLY A 173 8.45 17.05 6.29
C GLY A 173 9.59 17.58 5.41
N LYS A 174 10.51 18.33 6.02
CA LYS A 174 11.62 18.98 5.32
C LYS A 174 12.57 17.98 4.67
N SER A 175 13.19 18.35 3.54
CA SER A 175 14.31 17.59 2.98
C SER A 175 15.66 18.05 3.54
N THR A 176 15.68 19.22 4.18
CA THR A 176 16.87 19.75 4.85
C THR A 176 16.46 20.45 6.14
N ILE A 177 17.14 20.12 7.24
CA ILE A 177 17.01 20.76 8.54
C ILE A 177 18.30 21.56 8.78
N THR A 178 18.16 22.83 9.11
CA THR A 178 19.30 23.68 9.50
C THR A 178 19.23 23.88 11.01
N LEU A 179 20.32 23.54 11.71
CA LEU A 179 20.50 23.78 13.14
C LEU A 179 21.06 25.18 13.36
N ASP A 180 20.57 25.86 14.39
CA ASP A 180 20.98 27.19 14.83
C ASP A 180 22.17 27.18 15.81
#